data_AF-A0A091N5X3-F1
#
_entry.id   AF-A0A091N5X3-F1
#
_cell.length_a   1.000
_cell.length_b   1.000
_cell.length_c   1.000
_cell.angle_alpha   90.00
_cell.angle_beta   90.00
_cell.angle_gamma   90.00
#
_symmetry.space_group_name_H-M   'P 1'
#
loop_
_entity.id
_entity.type
_entity.pdbx_description
1 polymer ?
#
loop_
_entity_poly.entity_id
_entity_poly.type
_entity_poly.pdbx_seq_one_letter_code
_entity_poly.pdbx_strand_id
1 'polypeptide(L)'
;VIYKKFQIPCGGPELNATIVSNSSAYEHMCKPKYVIFNSKTVYALPTIAFAFVCHPSVLPIYSELKDRSQKKMQLVSNISFFAMFLMYFMTAIFGYLTFYEGVQSDLLHKYQSKDDILILTVRLAVIVAVILTVPVLFFTVRSSLFEMARKTKFDLCRHVSVTCVLLVIINLLVIFIPSMKDIFGVVGVTSANMLIFVLPSSLYLKITQQDGSKFTQRIWASLFLALGIMFSLVSIPLVIYDWVQSGGSAEGH
;
A
#
# COMPACT_ATOMS: atom_id res chain seq x y z
N VAL A 1 0.26 -4.99 20.12
CA VAL A 1 1.41 -5.76 19.58
C VAL A 1 2.48 -5.97 20.65
N ILE A 2 3.05 -4.91 21.24
CA ILE A 2 4.12 -5.01 22.27
C ILE A 2 3.67 -5.86 23.49
N TYR A 3 2.46 -5.63 24.01
CA TYR A 3 1.91 -6.39 25.15
C TYR A 3 1.69 -7.88 24.83
N LYS A 4 1.26 -8.18 23.60
CA LYS A 4 0.94 -9.54 23.13
C LYS A 4 2.19 -10.35 22.77
N LYS A 5 3.34 -9.72 22.46
CA LYS A 5 4.62 -10.44 22.28
C LYS A 5 5.01 -11.25 23.52
N PHE A 6 4.66 -10.74 24.71
CA PHE A 6 4.94 -11.41 25.98
C PHE A 6 3.83 -12.39 26.41
N GLN A 7 2.70 -12.43 25.70
CA GLN A 7 1.55 -13.30 26.03
C GLN A 7 1.24 -14.37 24.99
N ILE A 8 1.71 -14.23 23.75
CA ILE A 8 1.51 -15.22 22.70
C ILE A 8 2.73 -16.17 22.72
N PRO A 9 2.59 -17.41 23.22
CA PRO A 9 3.62 -18.41 23.01
C PRO A 9 3.79 -18.63 21.51
N CYS A 10 4.99 -19.03 21.12
CA CYS A 10 5.35 -19.24 19.74
C CYS A 10 4.50 -20.38 19.14
N GLY A 11 3.42 -20.01 18.44
CA GLY A 11 2.42 -20.92 17.89
C GLY A 11 0.98 -20.42 18.15
N GLY A 12 0.12 -20.43 17.13
CA GLY A 12 -1.32 -20.30 17.33
C GLY A 12 -2.05 -20.95 16.15
N PRO A 13 -3.34 -21.35 16.30
CA PRO A 13 -4.18 -21.46 17.50
C PRO A 13 -4.23 -22.91 18.03
N GLU A 14 -4.82 -23.09 19.21
CA GLU A 14 -5.15 -24.36 19.92
C GLU A 14 -4.81 -25.67 19.19
N LEU A 15 -3.68 -26.30 19.56
CA LEU A 15 -3.49 -27.72 19.30
C LEU A 15 -3.74 -28.47 20.61
N ASN A 16 -4.79 -29.29 20.62
CA ASN A 16 -5.09 -30.26 21.68
C ASN A 16 -3.81 -30.92 22.21
N ALA A 17 -3.79 -31.15 23.52
CA ALA A 17 -2.66 -31.57 24.34
C ALA A 17 -2.06 -32.97 24.04
N THR A 18 -1.92 -33.36 22.77
CA THR A 18 -1.53 -34.72 22.37
C THR A 18 -0.37 -34.81 21.37
N ILE A 19 0.27 -33.71 20.95
CA ILE A 19 1.46 -33.79 20.06
C ILE A 19 2.67 -33.07 20.66
N VAL A 20 3.19 -33.63 21.75
CA VAL A 20 4.46 -33.26 22.41
C VAL A 20 5.69 -33.90 21.71
N SER A 21 5.51 -34.61 20.60
CA SER A 21 6.55 -35.52 20.07
C SER A 21 7.29 -35.05 18.81
N ASN A 22 7.48 -33.75 18.57
CA ASN A 22 8.42 -33.32 17.52
C ASN A 22 9.13 -31.98 17.80
N SER A 23 9.96 -31.96 18.84
CA SER A 23 10.68 -30.79 19.36
C SER A 23 11.54 -30.02 18.33
N SER A 24 12.03 -30.67 17.27
CA SER A 24 12.90 -30.03 16.27
C SER A 24 12.16 -29.10 15.29
N ALA A 25 10.89 -29.35 14.99
CA ALA A 25 10.09 -28.50 14.10
C ALA A 25 9.62 -27.23 14.82
N TYR A 26 9.26 -27.33 16.11
CA TYR A 26 8.83 -26.20 16.94
C TYR A 26 9.95 -25.19 17.19
N GLU A 27 11.19 -25.65 17.38
CA GLU A 27 12.35 -24.78 17.57
C GLU A 27 12.72 -23.97 16.31
N HIS A 28 12.39 -24.50 15.14
CA HIS A 28 12.71 -23.87 13.85
C HIS A 28 11.75 -22.74 13.47
N MET A 29 10.48 -22.82 13.89
CA MET A 29 9.47 -21.78 13.63
C MET A 29 9.63 -20.53 14.50
N CYS A 30 10.43 -20.61 15.56
CA CYS A 30 10.65 -19.54 16.55
C CYS A 30 12.00 -18.84 16.43
N LYS A 31 12.77 -19.18 15.38
CA LYS A 31 14.05 -18.54 15.10
C LYS A 31 13.84 -17.47 14.02
N PRO A 32 14.32 -16.23 14.22
CA PRO A 32 14.21 -15.19 13.20
C PRO A 32 15.06 -15.59 11.99
N LYS A 33 14.42 -15.84 10.85
CA LYS A 33 15.10 -15.88 9.56
C LYS A 33 15.23 -14.45 9.05
N TYR A 34 16.47 -13.99 8.86
CA TYR A 34 16.75 -12.58 8.57
C TYR A 34 16.60 -12.22 7.08
N VAL A 35 16.87 -13.17 6.17
CA VAL A 35 16.75 -12.94 4.72
C VAL A 35 16.29 -14.22 4.03
N ILE A 36 15.10 -14.19 3.44
CA ILE A 36 14.58 -15.27 2.60
C ILE A 36 14.16 -14.64 1.27
N PHE A 37 14.82 -15.00 0.18
CA PHE A 37 14.41 -14.62 -1.17
C PHE A 37 13.46 -15.69 -1.70
N ASN A 38 12.17 -15.34 -1.77
CA ASN A 38 11.10 -16.20 -2.30
C ASN A 38 10.28 -15.39 -3.31
N SER A 39 9.51 -16.05 -4.18
CA SER A 39 8.51 -15.45 -5.08
C SER A 39 7.61 -14.44 -4.35
N LYS A 40 7.31 -14.67 -3.07
CA LYS A 40 6.51 -13.75 -2.23
C LYS A 40 7.18 -12.38 -1.99
N THR A 41 8.51 -12.29 -2.07
CA THR A 41 9.26 -11.03 -1.91
C THR A 41 8.96 -10.02 -3.03
N VAL A 42 8.54 -10.50 -4.21
CA VAL A 42 8.15 -9.65 -5.36
C VAL A 42 6.98 -8.74 -4.99
N TYR A 43 6.09 -9.16 -4.10
CA TYR A 43 4.93 -8.37 -3.63
C TYR A 43 5.28 -7.35 -2.55
N ALA A 44 6.44 -7.47 -1.91
CA ALA A 44 6.85 -6.55 -0.86
C ALA A 44 7.18 -5.16 -1.43
N LEU A 45 7.88 -5.10 -2.57
CA LEU A 45 8.27 -3.83 -3.19
C LEU A 45 7.06 -2.97 -3.59
N PRO A 46 6.03 -3.49 -4.29
CA PRO A 46 4.82 -2.73 -4.61
C PRO A 46 4.03 -2.33 -3.37
N THR A 47 3.96 -3.20 -2.36
CA THR A 47 3.24 -2.91 -1.11
C THR A 47 3.90 -1.76 -0.35
N ILE A 48 5.24 -1.76 -0.26
CA ILE A 48 5.99 -0.66 0.35
C ILE A 48 5.82 0.61 -0.49
N ALA A 49 5.94 0.52 -1.82
CA ALA A 49 5.75 1.67 -2.70
C ALA A 49 4.36 2.29 -2.50
N PHE A 50 3.30 1.46 -2.46
CA PHE A 50 1.94 1.88 -2.18
C PHE A 50 1.77 2.53 -0.80
N ALA A 51 2.38 1.96 0.25
CA ALA A 51 2.29 2.48 1.62
C ALA A 51 2.88 3.90 1.78
N PHE A 52 3.81 4.29 0.90
CA PHE A 52 4.41 5.62 0.86
C PHE A 52 3.74 6.56 -0.16
N VAL A 53 2.66 6.15 -0.84
CA VAL A 53 1.89 7.02 -1.73
C VAL A 53 1.04 7.97 -0.88
N CYS A 54 1.44 9.24 -0.83
CA CYS A 54 0.64 10.32 -0.24
C CYS A 54 0.21 11.39 -1.26
N HIS A 55 0.64 11.27 -2.52
CA HIS A 55 0.49 12.26 -3.59
C HIS A 55 -0.93 12.83 -3.76
N PRO A 56 -2.01 12.03 -3.72
CA PRO A 56 -3.38 12.55 -3.91
C PRO A 56 -3.81 13.54 -2.83
N SER A 57 -3.27 13.41 -1.62
CA SER A 57 -3.63 14.24 -0.45
C SER A 57 -2.78 15.51 -0.34
N VAL A 58 -1.67 15.60 -1.09
CA VAL A 58 -0.73 16.74 -1.04
C VAL A 58 -1.41 18.04 -1.44
N LEU A 59 -2.29 18.04 -2.46
CA LEU A 59 -2.95 19.24 -2.96
C LEU A 59 -3.96 19.82 -1.95
N PRO A 60 -4.90 19.05 -1.36
CA PRO A 60 -5.75 19.54 -0.28
C PRO A 60 -4.97 20.06 0.93
N ILE A 61 -3.90 19.36 1.33
CA ILE A 61 -3.07 19.79 2.46
C ILE A 61 -2.39 21.12 2.15
N TYR A 62 -1.88 21.28 0.92
CA TYR A 62 -1.23 22.52 0.48
C TYR A 62 -2.22 23.69 0.39
N SER A 63 -3.48 23.45 -0.01
CA SER A 63 -4.50 24.51 -0.05
C SER A 63 -4.88 25.01 1.35
N GLU A 64 -4.90 24.12 2.34
CA GLU A 64 -5.23 24.48 3.73
C GLU A 64 -4.02 25.02 4.54
N LEU A 65 -2.81 24.90 3.99
CA LEU A 65 -1.60 25.35 4.68
C LEU A 65 -1.54 26.88 4.78
N LYS A 66 -1.45 27.40 6.01
CA LYS A 66 -1.25 28.82 6.30
C LYS A 66 0.07 29.33 5.71
N ASP A 67 0.02 30.43 4.96
CA ASP A 67 1.14 31.05 4.25
C ASP A 67 1.86 30.07 3.31
N ARG A 68 1.16 29.69 2.24
CA ARG A 68 1.57 28.70 1.24
C ARG A 68 2.96 29.01 0.69
N SER A 69 3.92 28.12 0.94
CA SER A 69 5.28 28.21 0.41
C SER A 69 5.83 26.82 0.14
N GLN A 70 6.59 26.66 -0.96
CA GLN A 70 7.23 25.39 -1.33
C GLN A 70 8.16 24.88 -0.23
N LYS A 71 8.92 25.77 0.42
CA LYS A 71 9.85 25.41 1.50
C LYS A 71 9.13 24.83 2.71
N LYS A 72 7.99 25.43 3.09
CA LYS A 72 7.16 24.93 4.22
C LYS A 72 6.53 23.58 3.89
N MET A 73 6.00 23.42 2.67
CA MET A 73 5.43 22.14 2.25
C MET A 73 6.49 21.02 2.21
N GLN A 74 7.71 21.34 1.77
CA GLN A 74 8.82 20.39 1.78
C GLN A 74 9.22 19.96 3.20
N LEU A 75 9.24 20.90 4.16
CA LEU A 75 9.51 20.59 5.56
C LEU A 75 8.44 19.67 6.15
N VAL A 76 7.17 20.02 5.96
CA VAL A 76 6.02 19.20 6.42
C VAL A 76 6.08 17.81 5.81
N SER A 77 6.36 17.71 4.51
CA SER A 77 6.52 16.44 3.80
C SER A 77 7.66 15.61 4.39
N ASN A 78 8.87 16.19 4.55
CA ASN A 78 10.03 15.47 5.06
C ASN A 78 9.82 14.93 6.49
N ILE A 79 9.24 15.74 7.38
CA ILE A 79 8.88 15.31 8.73
C ILE A 79 7.85 14.17 8.68
N SER A 80 6.84 14.28 7.82
CA SER A 80 5.79 13.26 7.67
C SER A 80 6.35 11.94 7.15
N PHE A 81 7.22 11.98 6.13
CA PHE A 81 7.88 10.78 5.59
C PHE A 81 8.77 10.10 6.62
N PHE A 82 9.56 10.88 7.37
CA PHE A 82 10.41 10.34 8.42
C PHE A 82 9.60 9.68 9.54
N ALA A 83 8.50 10.33 9.98
CA ALA A 83 7.60 9.77 10.98
C ALA A 83 6.91 8.49 10.49
N MET A 84 6.40 8.47 9.25
CA MET A 84 5.80 7.28 8.63
C MET A 84 6.81 6.13 8.53
N PHE A 85 8.04 6.42 8.09
CA PHE A 85 9.10 5.43 8.02
C PHE A 85 9.38 4.79 9.38
N LEU A 86 9.52 5.59 10.45
CA LEU A 86 9.76 5.06 11.79
C LEU A 86 8.58 4.20 12.29
N MET A 87 7.35 4.65 12.08
CA MET A 87 6.14 3.93 12.47
C MET A 87 6.00 2.59 11.73
N TYR A 88 6.21 2.59 10.41
CA TYR A 88 6.16 1.37 9.61
C TYR A 88 7.31 0.41 9.96
N PHE A 89 8.51 0.93 10.18
CA PHE A 89 9.68 0.11 10.56
C PHE A 89 9.48 -0.58 11.92
N MET A 90 9.02 0.17 12.93
CA MET A 90 8.70 -0.40 14.25
C MET A 90 7.58 -1.44 14.13
N THR A 91 6.51 -1.14 13.38
CA THR A 91 5.38 -2.06 13.18
C THR A 91 5.82 -3.34 12.46
N ALA A 92 6.68 -3.23 11.45
CA ALA A 92 7.22 -4.38 10.71
C ALA A 92 8.09 -5.28 11.60
N ILE A 93 9.00 -4.70 12.39
CA ILE A 93 9.86 -5.45 13.32
C ILE A 93 9.01 -6.17 14.37
N PHE A 94 8.15 -5.45 15.08
CA PHE A 94 7.34 -6.05 16.14
C PHE A 94 6.28 -7.00 15.59
N GLY A 95 5.71 -6.71 14.41
CA GLY A 95 4.76 -7.59 13.72
C GLY A 95 5.41 -8.93 13.32
N TYR A 96 6.62 -8.89 12.75
CA TYR A 96 7.37 -10.10 12.42
C TYR A 96 7.79 -10.87 13.67
N LEU A 97 8.37 -10.20 14.67
CA LEU A 97 8.81 -10.84 15.92
C LEU A 97 7.66 -11.45 16.74
N THR A 98 6.41 -11.09 16.49
CA THR A 98 5.26 -11.66 17.21
C THR A 98 4.81 -13.00 16.63
N PHE A 99 5.02 -13.25 15.33
CA PHE A 99 4.48 -14.43 14.65
C PHE A 99 5.50 -15.24 13.85
N TYR A 100 6.72 -14.74 13.68
CA TYR A 100 7.82 -15.37 12.95
C TYR A 100 7.38 -15.92 11.59
N GLU A 101 7.54 -17.23 11.34
CA GLU A 101 7.21 -17.85 10.06
C GLU A 101 5.70 -17.92 9.76
N GLY A 102 4.84 -17.68 10.75
CA GLY A 102 3.40 -17.76 10.59
C GLY A 102 2.71 -16.46 10.14
N VAL A 103 3.43 -15.40 9.77
CA VAL A 103 2.80 -14.11 9.39
C VAL A 103 1.88 -14.29 8.18
N GLN A 104 0.61 -13.90 8.32
CA GLN A 104 -0.35 -13.84 7.21
C GLN A 104 -0.26 -12.48 6.49
N SER A 105 -0.80 -12.41 5.27
CA SER A 105 -0.90 -11.18 4.48
C SER A 105 -1.72 -10.09 5.17
N ASP A 106 -2.69 -10.47 5.99
CA ASP A 106 -3.42 -9.57 6.89
C ASP A 106 -3.08 -9.91 8.36
N LEU A 107 -2.40 -8.98 9.02
CA LEU A 107 -2.00 -9.13 10.42
C LEU A 107 -3.22 -9.12 11.36
N LEU A 108 -4.26 -8.32 11.06
CA LEU A 108 -5.50 -8.27 11.85
C LEU A 108 -6.35 -9.52 11.67
N HIS A 109 -6.21 -10.22 10.55
CA HIS A 109 -6.86 -11.51 10.36
C HIS A 109 -6.24 -12.58 11.25
N LYS A 110 -4.94 -12.51 11.58
CA LYS A 110 -4.29 -13.50 12.44
C LYS A 110 -4.62 -13.34 13.93
N TYR A 111 -4.94 -12.13 14.39
CA TYR A 111 -5.39 -11.89 15.76
C TYR A 111 -6.91 -12.22 15.93
N GLN A 112 -7.30 -13.50 15.87
CA GLN A 112 -8.72 -13.93 15.95
C GLN A 112 -9.24 -14.27 17.36
N SER A 113 -8.51 -13.92 18.41
CA SER A 113 -8.96 -14.19 19.78
C SER A 113 -10.21 -13.37 20.11
N LYS A 114 -11.35 -14.06 20.26
CA LYS A 114 -12.68 -13.46 20.52
C LYS A 114 -12.75 -12.71 21.85
N ASP A 115 -11.88 -13.06 22.81
CA ASP A 115 -11.90 -12.50 24.17
C ASP A 115 -10.96 -11.29 24.34
N ASP A 116 -10.23 -10.90 23.30
CA ASP A 116 -9.30 -9.76 23.36
C ASP A 116 -9.98 -8.43 23.01
N ILE A 117 -10.52 -7.76 24.04
CA ILE A 117 -11.12 -6.42 23.91
C ILE A 117 -10.17 -5.42 23.23
N LEU A 118 -8.85 -5.52 23.45
CA LEU A 118 -7.84 -4.68 22.82
C LEU A 118 -7.77 -4.87 21.30
N ILE A 119 -7.82 -6.11 20.81
CA ILE A 119 -7.77 -6.40 19.37
C ILE A 119 -9.07 -5.97 18.69
N LEU A 120 -10.21 -6.21 19.36
CA LEU A 120 -11.51 -5.72 18.90
C LEU A 120 -11.52 -4.20 18.77
N THR A 121 -10.99 -3.49 19.76
CA THR A 121 -10.88 -2.03 19.76
C THR A 121 -10.00 -1.55 18.60
N VAL A 122 -8.85 -2.18 18.36
CA VAL A 122 -7.98 -1.85 17.21
C VAL A 122 -8.69 -2.08 15.88
N ARG A 123 -9.40 -3.21 15.73
CA ARG A 123 -10.18 -3.51 14.51
C ARG A 123 -11.25 -2.46 14.26
N LEU A 124 -11.99 -2.06 15.31
CA LEU A 124 -12.99 -0.99 15.20
C LEU A 124 -12.35 0.34 14.81
N ALA A 125 -11.23 0.71 15.44
CA ALA A 125 -10.51 1.94 15.12
C ALA A 125 -10.03 1.96 13.67
N VAL A 126 -9.52 0.84 13.14
CA VAL A 126 -9.13 0.71 11.72
C VAL A 126 -10.34 0.88 10.81
N ILE A 127 -11.49 0.26 11.12
CA ILE A 127 -12.72 0.41 10.33
C ILE A 127 -13.17 1.87 10.29
N VAL A 128 -13.22 2.54 11.45
CA VAL A 128 -13.61 3.95 11.53
C VAL A 128 -12.64 4.83 10.75
N ALA A 129 -11.33 4.60 10.87
CA ALA A 129 -10.31 5.33 10.12
C ALA A 129 -10.48 5.14 8.60
N VAL A 130 -10.76 3.92 8.13
CA VAL A 130 -11.02 3.64 6.71
C VAL A 130 -12.29 4.36 6.24
N ILE A 131 -13.38 4.30 7.01
CA ILE A 131 -14.62 5.01 6.69
C ILE A 131 -14.39 6.52 6.57
N LEU A 132 -13.55 7.12 7.44
CA LEU A 132 -13.24 8.55 7.40
C LEU A 132 -12.30 8.94 6.25
N THR A 133 -11.42 8.05 5.80
CA THR A 133 -10.49 8.33 4.69
C THR A 133 -11.16 8.24 3.32
N VAL A 134 -12.17 7.37 3.16
CA VAL A 134 -12.91 7.21 1.89
C VAL A 134 -13.48 8.54 1.35
N PRO A 135 -14.24 9.35 2.12
CA PRO A 135 -14.76 10.63 1.65
C PRO A 135 -13.69 11.60 1.14
N VAL A 136 -12.53 11.64 1.81
CA VAL A 136 -11.41 12.50 1.45
C VAL A 136 -10.82 12.07 0.10
N LEU A 137 -10.62 10.76 -0.11
CA LEU A 137 -10.14 10.23 -1.38
C LEU A 137 -11.15 10.45 -2.52
N PHE A 138 -12.44 10.28 -2.25
CA PHE A 138 -13.48 10.58 -3.23
C PHE A 138 -13.52 12.07 -3.59
N PHE A 139 -13.21 12.96 -2.65
CA PHE A 139 -13.08 14.38 -2.94
C PHE A 139 -11.90 14.66 -3.89
N THR A 140 -10.72 14.10 -3.63
CA THR A 140 -9.53 14.33 -4.47
C THR A 140 -9.69 13.77 -5.89
N VAL A 141 -10.27 12.59 -6.02
CA VAL A 141 -10.57 11.99 -7.33
C VAL A 141 -11.56 12.86 -8.11
N ARG A 142 -12.62 13.34 -7.45
CA ARG A 142 -13.60 14.24 -8.07
C ARG A 142 -12.94 15.53 -8.58
N SER A 143 -12.19 16.22 -7.72
CA SER A 143 -11.51 17.46 -8.11
C SER A 143 -10.58 17.25 -9.31
N SER A 144 -9.81 16.16 -9.32
CA SER A 144 -8.92 15.81 -10.44
C SER A 144 -9.68 15.53 -11.74
N LEU A 145 -10.81 14.83 -11.68
CA LEU A 145 -11.64 14.54 -12.86
C LEU A 145 -12.30 15.81 -13.44
N PHE A 146 -12.75 16.73 -12.57
CA PHE A 146 -13.33 17.99 -13.01
C PHE A 146 -12.31 18.90 -13.70
N GLU A 147 -11.09 18.98 -13.16
CA GLU A 147 -10.00 19.73 -13.80
C GLU A 147 -9.66 19.14 -15.18
N MET A 148 -9.51 17.82 -15.28
CA MET A 148 -9.22 17.14 -16.55
C MET A 148 -10.35 17.33 -17.58
N ALA A 149 -11.61 17.34 -17.14
CA ALA A 149 -12.77 17.52 -18.02
C ALA A 149 -13.00 18.97 -18.49
N ARG A 150 -12.17 19.93 -18.06
CA ARG A 150 -12.12 21.33 -18.50
C ARG A 150 -13.51 22.01 -18.61
N LYS A 151 -14.43 21.65 -17.72
CA LYS A 151 -15.83 22.13 -17.72
C LYS A 151 -16.20 22.71 -16.36
N THR A 152 -16.63 23.96 -16.37
CA THR A 152 -16.88 24.84 -15.21
C THR A 152 -18.31 24.80 -14.68
N LYS A 153 -19.22 24.00 -15.24
CA LYS A 153 -20.62 23.95 -14.78
C LYS A 153 -20.85 22.79 -13.80
N PHE A 154 -21.36 23.14 -12.63
CA PHE A 154 -21.63 22.25 -11.52
C PHE A 154 -22.97 21.55 -11.74
N ASP A 155 -22.96 20.35 -12.32
CA ASP A 155 -24.17 19.54 -12.53
C ASP A 155 -24.24 18.41 -11.48
N LEU A 156 -25.21 18.48 -10.57
CA LEU A 156 -25.42 17.48 -9.51
C LEU A 156 -25.64 16.06 -10.08
N CYS A 157 -26.37 15.94 -11.19
CA CYS A 157 -26.62 14.66 -11.85
C CYS A 157 -25.31 14.01 -12.36
N ARG A 158 -24.41 14.82 -12.94
CA ARG A 158 -23.08 14.37 -13.35
C ARG A 158 -22.21 14.02 -12.16
N HIS A 159 -22.34 14.79 -11.07
CA HIS A 159 -21.62 14.53 -9.82
C HIS A 159 -21.98 13.16 -9.23
N VAL A 160 -23.27 12.86 -9.14
CA VAL A 160 -23.78 11.57 -8.67
C VAL A 160 -23.39 10.45 -9.64
N SER A 161 -23.47 10.67 -10.95
CA SER A 161 -23.09 9.69 -11.97
C SER A 161 -21.61 9.28 -11.87
N VAL A 162 -20.68 10.23 -11.74
CA VAL A 162 -19.24 9.94 -11.62
C VAL A 162 -18.95 9.15 -10.33
N THR A 163 -19.56 9.52 -9.20
CA THR A 163 -19.38 8.79 -7.95
C THR A 163 -19.98 7.39 -8.01
N CYS A 164 -21.13 7.22 -8.64
CA CYS A 164 -21.76 5.92 -8.83
C CYS A 164 -20.89 4.99 -9.69
N VAL A 165 -20.40 5.47 -10.83
CA VAL A 165 -19.49 4.71 -11.71
C VAL A 165 -18.21 4.31 -10.97
N LEU A 166 -17.61 5.24 -10.22
CA LEU A 166 -16.40 4.95 -9.44
C LEU A 166 -16.65 3.88 -8.36
N LEU A 167 -17.79 3.95 -7.65
CA LEU A 167 -18.17 2.94 -6.67
C LEU A 167 -18.42 1.57 -7.30
N VAL A 168 -19.08 1.51 -8.46
CA VAL A 168 -19.30 0.25 -9.19
C VAL A 168 -17.97 -0.39 -9.57
N ILE A 169 -17.03 0.38 -10.12
CA ILE A 169 -15.70 -0.12 -10.49
C ILE A 169 -14.94 -0.65 -9.27
N ILE A 170 -14.94 0.08 -8.15
CA ILE A 170 -14.28 -0.35 -6.91
C ILE A 170 -14.91 -1.64 -6.37
N ASN A 171 -16.24 -1.74 -6.33
CA ASN A 171 -16.92 -2.94 -5.86
C ASN A 171 -16.65 -4.15 -6.75
N LEU A 172 -16.64 -3.96 -8.08
CA LEU A 172 -16.26 -5.01 -9.01
C LEU A 172 -14.83 -5.50 -8.75
N LEU A 173 -13.87 -4.59 -8.57
CA LEU A 173 -12.48 -4.96 -8.28
C LEU A 173 -12.34 -5.80 -7.00
N VAL A 174 -13.06 -5.44 -5.94
CA VAL A 174 -13.06 -6.17 -4.67
C VAL A 174 -13.67 -7.57 -4.82
N ILE A 175 -14.70 -7.73 -5.65
CA ILE A 175 -15.31 -9.04 -5.93
C ILE A 175 -14.35 -9.94 -6.72
N PHE A 176 -13.62 -9.38 -7.69
CA PHE A 176 -12.68 -10.15 -8.51
C PHE A 176 -11.38 -10.53 -7.78
N ILE A 177 -10.94 -9.73 -6.81
CA ILE A 177 -9.66 -9.94 -6.11
C ILE A 177 -9.92 -10.07 -4.59
N PRO A 178 -10.18 -11.27 -4.07
CA PRO A 178 -10.49 -11.47 -2.65
C PRO A 178 -9.26 -11.38 -1.73
N SER A 179 -8.05 -11.36 -2.29
CA SER A 179 -6.78 -11.36 -1.56
C SER A 179 -6.19 -9.95 -1.43
N MET A 180 -6.09 -9.44 -0.20
CA MET A 180 -5.46 -8.14 0.09
C MET A 180 -4.03 -8.00 -0.46
N LYS A 181 -3.24 -9.08 -0.41
CA LYS A 181 -1.87 -9.11 -0.94
C LYS A 181 -1.85 -8.82 -2.44
N ASP A 182 -2.79 -9.39 -3.18
CA ASP A 182 -2.82 -9.29 -4.64
C ASP A 182 -3.33 -7.92 -5.06
N ILE A 183 -4.32 -7.37 -4.33
CA ILE A 183 -4.77 -5.98 -4.50
C ILE A 183 -3.59 -5.02 -4.34
N PHE A 184 -2.85 -5.09 -3.22
CA PHE A 184 -1.71 -4.20 -2.98
C PHE A 184 -0.55 -4.44 -3.94
N GLY A 185 -0.36 -5.67 -4.42
CA GLY A 185 0.57 -6.00 -5.49
C GLY A 185 0.23 -5.28 -6.79
N VAL A 186 -0.96 -5.52 -7.34
CA VAL A 186 -1.41 -4.95 -8.62
C VAL A 186 -1.49 -3.43 -8.54
N VAL A 187 -2.21 -2.91 -7.54
CA VAL A 187 -2.43 -1.46 -7.36
C VAL A 187 -1.09 -0.79 -7.07
N GLY A 188 -0.23 -1.36 -6.23
CA GLY A 188 1.10 -0.81 -5.97
C GLY A 188 1.97 -0.70 -7.22
N VAL A 189 2.03 -1.76 -8.04
CA VAL A 189 2.81 -1.73 -9.29
C VAL A 189 2.26 -0.72 -10.28
N THR A 190 0.94 -0.54 -10.38
CA THR A 190 0.36 0.43 -11.34
C THR A 190 0.35 1.84 -10.80
N SER A 191 -0.33 2.09 -9.68
CA SER A 191 -0.52 3.44 -9.15
C SER A 191 0.74 4.01 -8.53
N ALA A 192 1.49 3.23 -7.74
CA ALA A 192 2.70 3.76 -7.10
C ALA A 192 3.81 3.98 -8.14
N ASN A 193 3.98 3.08 -9.11
CA ASN A 193 4.97 3.28 -10.18
C ASN A 193 4.66 4.54 -11.01
N MET A 194 3.38 4.74 -11.36
CA MET A 194 2.96 5.92 -12.10
C MET A 194 3.23 7.22 -11.31
N LEU A 195 2.90 7.24 -10.02
CA LEU A 195 3.05 8.44 -9.18
C LEU A 195 4.50 8.72 -8.76
N ILE A 196 5.30 7.69 -8.54
CA ILE A 196 6.67 7.82 -8.03
C ILE A 196 7.69 8.00 -9.16
N PHE A 197 7.55 7.28 -10.27
CA PHE A 197 8.56 7.29 -11.34
C PHE A 197 8.09 8.06 -12.58
N VAL A 198 6.86 7.82 -13.06
CA VAL A 198 6.42 8.32 -14.36
C VAL A 198 6.01 9.81 -14.30
N LEU A 199 5.18 10.17 -13.32
CA LEU A 199 4.61 11.51 -13.20
C LEU A 199 5.66 12.59 -12.88
N PRO A 200 6.53 12.46 -11.85
CA PRO A 200 7.53 13.49 -11.57
C PRO A 200 8.56 13.62 -12.70
N SER A 201 8.99 12.51 -13.30
CA SER A 201 9.94 12.54 -14.44
C SER A 201 9.34 13.21 -15.67
N SER A 202 8.11 12.88 -16.03
CA SER A 202 7.44 13.48 -17.20
C SER A 202 7.19 14.98 -17.01
N LEU A 203 6.75 15.41 -15.82
CA LEU A 203 6.59 16.83 -15.50
C LEU A 203 7.94 17.56 -15.52
N TYR A 204 8.98 16.97 -14.92
CA TYR A 204 10.31 17.58 -14.88
C TYR A 204 10.91 17.76 -16.28
N LEU A 205 10.81 16.73 -17.14
CA LEU A 205 11.27 16.80 -18.53
C LEU A 205 10.51 17.85 -19.34
N LYS A 206 9.20 17.96 -19.13
CA LYS A 206 8.36 18.93 -19.87
C LYS A 206 8.64 20.38 -19.44
N ILE A 207 8.94 20.61 -18.16
CA ILE A 207 9.30 21.95 -17.64
C ILE A 207 10.72 22.33 -18.08
N THR A 208 11.67 21.40 -18.01
CA THR A 208 13.09 21.67 -18.33
C THR A 208 13.41 21.62 -19.82
N GLN A 209 12.44 21.26 -20.68
CA GLN A 209 12.60 21.24 -22.14
C GLN A 209 12.96 22.61 -22.72
N GLN A 210 12.62 23.72 -22.04
CA GLN A 210 12.96 25.08 -22.48
C GLN A 210 14.33 25.59 -21.98
N ASP A 211 14.94 24.94 -20.99
CA ASP A 211 16.22 25.34 -20.41
C ASP A 211 17.37 24.44 -20.94
N GLY A 212 18.12 24.92 -21.93
CA GLY A 212 19.25 24.19 -22.53
C GLY A 212 20.43 23.88 -21.59
N SER A 213 20.52 24.53 -20.43
CA SER A 213 21.66 24.41 -19.50
C SER A 213 21.59 23.19 -18.55
N LYS A 214 20.43 22.53 -18.43
CA LYS A 214 20.19 21.43 -17.47
C LYS A 214 20.26 20.04 -18.10
N PHE A 215 21.13 19.84 -19.09
CA PHE A 215 21.24 18.60 -19.88
C PHE A 215 21.48 17.35 -19.01
N THR A 216 22.40 17.43 -18.05
CA THR A 216 22.69 16.33 -17.11
C THR A 216 21.46 15.94 -16.29
N GLN A 217 20.71 16.90 -15.75
CA GLN A 217 19.51 16.63 -14.95
C GLN A 217 18.39 16.03 -15.80
N ARG A 218 18.30 16.42 -17.07
CA ARG A 218 17.37 15.85 -18.05
C ARG A 218 17.69 14.39 -18.35
N ILE A 219 18.97 14.03 -18.46
CA ILE A 219 19.41 12.63 -18.59
C ILE A 219 18.99 11.80 -17.38
N TRP A 220 19.24 12.30 -16.16
CA TRP A 220 18.84 11.60 -14.93
C TRP A 220 17.32 11.40 -14.85
N ALA A 221 16.52 12.43 -15.19
CA ALA A 221 15.07 12.33 -15.22
C ALA A 221 14.57 11.35 -16.31
N SER A 222 15.21 11.34 -17.48
CA SER A 222 14.87 10.40 -18.55
C SER A 222 15.21 8.96 -18.20
N LEU A 223 16.36 8.73 -17.54
CA LEU A 223 16.74 7.41 -17.03
C LEU A 223 15.76 6.94 -15.94
N PHE A 224 15.37 7.84 -15.03
CA PHE A 224 14.41 7.53 -13.99
C PHE A 224 13.02 7.18 -14.55
N LEU A 225 12.58 7.86 -15.61
CA LEU A 225 11.37 7.52 -16.36
C LEU A 225 11.48 6.14 -17.04
N ALA A 226 12.60 5.88 -17.73
CA ALA A 226 12.82 4.61 -18.42
C ALA A 226 12.82 3.43 -17.44
N LEU A 227 13.45 3.60 -16.27
CA LEU A 227 13.46 2.61 -15.20
C LEU A 227 12.04 2.31 -14.68
N GLY A 228 11.22 3.34 -14.47
CA GLY A 228 9.81 3.15 -14.09
C GLY A 228 9.00 2.37 -15.13
N ILE A 229 9.22 2.64 -16.42
CA ILE A 229 8.55 1.92 -17.51
C ILE A 229 8.99 0.45 -17.54
N MET A 230 10.31 0.19 -17.47
CA MET A 230 10.84 -1.17 -17.41
C MET A 230 10.31 -1.93 -16.18
N PHE A 231 10.27 -1.28 -15.02
CA PHE A 231 9.72 -1.87 -13.81
C PHE A 231 8.25 -2.26 -13.96
N SER A 232 7.41 -1.40 -14.58
CA SER A 232 6.01 -1.76 -14.87
C SER A 232 5.88 -2.91 -15.87
N LEU A 233 6.70 -2.93 -16.93
CA LEU A 233 6.64 -3.97 -17.96
C LEU A 233 7.03 -5.34 -17.43
N VAL A 234 7.93 -5.41 -16.45
CA VAL A 234 8.32 -6.67 -15.81
C VAL A 234 7.35 -7.06 -14.69
N SER A 235 6.96 -6.10 -13.84
CA SER A 235 6.19 -6.40 -12.62
C SER A 235 4.72 -6.68 -12.89
N ILE A 236 4.09 -6.02 -13.89
CA ILE A 236 2.68 -6.25 -14.21
C ILE A 236 2.44 -7.70 -14.69
N PRO A 237 3.20 -8.24 -15.67
CA PRO A 237 3.04 -9.63 -16.10
C PRO A 237 3.36 -10.63 -15.00
N LEU A 238 4.35 -10.37 -14.14
CA LEU A 238 4.68 -11.26 -13.02
C LEU A 238 3.54 -11.37 -12.01
N VAL A 239 2.91 -10.24 -11.67
CA VAL A 239 1.75 -10.25 -10.76
C VAL A 239 0.55 -10.93 -11.41
N ILE A 240 0.31 -10.71 -12.71
CA ILE A 240 -0.76 -11.39 -13.46
C ILE A 240 -0.50 -12.90 -13.53
N TYR A 241 0.74 -13.31 -13.80
CA TYR A 241 1.12 -14.71 -13.89
C TYR A 241 0.94 -15.43 -12.55
N ASP A 242 1.42 -14.84 -11.45
CA ASP A 242 1.24 -15.41 -10.10
C ASP A 242 -0.24 -15.43 -9.70
N TRP A 243 -1.04 -14.44 -10.14
CA TRP A 243 -2.49 -14.43 -9.93
C TRP A 243 -3.19 -15.57 -10.68
N VAL A 244 -2.90 -15.77 -11.97
CA VAL A 244 -3.45 -16.87 -12.78
C VAL A 244 -3.05 -18.23 -12.19
N GLN A 245 -1.79 -18.39 -11.80
CA GLN A 245 -1.30 -19.63 -11.21
C GLN A 245 -1.93 -19.91 -9.83
N SER A 246 -2.15 -18.85 -9.03
CA SER A 246 -2.82 -18.96 -7.73
C SER A 246 -4.31 -19.29 -7.88
N GLY A 247 -4.97 -18.77 -8.91
CA GLY A 247 -6.34 -19.11 -9.27
C GLY A 247 -6.50 -20.57 -9.72
N GLY A 248 -5.52 -21.09 -10.48
CA GLY A 248 -5.51 -22.50 -10.92
C GLY A 248 -5.35 -23.53 -9.80
N SER A 249 -4.77 -23.16 -8.66
CA SER A 249 -4.70 -24.04 -7.48
C SER A 249 -6.00 -24.05 -6.64
N ALA A 250 -6.95 -23.16 -6.91
CA ALA A 250 -8.22 -23.10 -6.20
C ALA A 250 -9.34 -23.95 -6.85
N GLU A 251 -9.14 -24.47 -8.07
CA GLU A 251 -10.05 -25.44 -8.74
C GLU A 251 -9.69 -26.91 -8.47
N GLY A 252 -8.88 -27.17 -7.44
CA GLY A 252 -8.46 -28.52 -7.03
C GLY A 252 -8.90 -28.88 -5.61
N HIS A 253 -10.20 -28.76 -5.31
CA HIS A 253 -10.83 -29.38 -4.14
C HIS A 253 -12.17 -30.00 -4.52
#